data_AF-A0A6D2G8J2-F1
#
_entry.id   AF-A0A6D2G8J2-F1
#
_cell.length_a   1.000
_cell.length_b   1.000
_cell.length_c   1.000
_cell.angle_alpha   90.00
_cell.angle_beta   90.00
_cell.angle_gamma   90.00
#
_symmetry.space_group_name_H-M   'P 1'
#
loop_
_entity.id
_entity.type
_entity.pdbx_description
1 polymer ?
#
loop_
_entity_poly.entity_id
_entity_poly.type
_entity_poly.pdbx_seq_one_letter_code
_entity_poly.pdbx_strand_id
1 'polypeptide(L)'
;MTHLLRPLRSKVSAHLPAVMTLREVLDGIIIAYTSFCLESDRKAPGYNAFISGWHLSDHCEIWLEALTRTGQELRIDVLPLSTSRTGA
;
A
#
# COMPACT_ATOMS: atom_id res chain seq x y z
N MET A 1 -1.25 9.95 7.52
CA MET A 1 0.09 9.38 7.80
C MET A 1 0.98 9.19 6.55
N THR A 2 0.44 9.23 5.34
CA THR A 2 1.17 8.93 4.09
C THR A 2 2.19 10.00 3.65
N HIS A 3 2.01 11.26 4.04
CA HIS A 3 2.96 12.34 3.74
C HIS A 3 4.33 12.19 4.43
N LEU A 4 4.46 11.35 5.46
CA LEU A 4 5.75 11.10 6.12
C LEU A 4 6.48 9.87 5.55
N LEU A 5 5.73 8.88 5.06
CA LEU A 5 6.28 7.61 4.57
C LEU A 5 6.90 7.74 3.18
N ARG A 6 6.34 8.59 2.30
CA ARG A 6 6.93 8.89 0.97
C ARG A 6 8.33 9.54 1.05
N PRO A 7 8.56 10.61 1.83
CA PRO A 7 9.90 11.20 1.96
C PRO A 7 10.88 10.30 2.73
N LEU A 8 10.40 9.44 3.65
CA LEU A 8 11.24 8.43 4.30
C LEU A 8 11.75 7.38 3.31
N ARG A 9 10.89 6.80 2.44
CA ARG A 9 11.33 5.92 1.35
C ARG A 9 12.37 6.57 0.45
N SER A 10 12.16 7.84 0.09
CA SER A 10 13.07 8.59 -0.77
C SER A 10 14.45 8.77 -0.11
N LYS A 11 14.50 9.11 1.17
CA LYS A 11 15.75 9.26 1.93
C LYS A 11 16.49 7.93 2.15
N VAL A 12 15.75 6.85 2.34
CA VAL A 12 16.28 5.47 2.45
C VAL A 12 16.78 4.95 1.09
N SER A 13 16.53 5.63 -0.03
CA SER A 13 17.08 5.23 -1.34
C SER A 13 18.53 5.67 -1.59
N ALA A 14 19.25 6.15 -0.57
CA ALA A 14 20.65 6.54 -0.65
C ALA A 14 21.59 5.32 -0.79
N HIS A 15 21.67 4.76 -2.01
CA HIS A 15 22.75 3.96 -2.65
C HIS A 15 23.64 2.99 -1.83
N LEU A 16 23.28 2.61 -0.61
CA LEU A 16 23.94 1.56 0.16
C LEU A 16 23.06 0.30 0.19
N PRO A 17 23.62 -0.89 -0.08
CA PRO A 17 22.85 -2.14 -0.12
C PRO A 17 22.11 -2.44 1.21
N ALA A 18 22.68 -2.05 2.35
CA ALA A 18 22.01 -2.17 3.66
C ALA A 18 20.73 -1.31 3.77
N VAL A 19 20.70 -0.17 3.09
CA VAL A 19 19.58 0.78 3.14
C VAL A 19 18.45 0.33 2.20
N MET A 20 18.79 -0.34 1.09
CA MET A 20 17.83 -1.05 0.24
C MET A 20 17.13 -2.19 0.99
N THR A 21 17.86 -3.00 1.77
CA THR A 21 17.25 -4.02 2.63
C THR A 21 16.31 -3.40 3.67
N LEU A 22 16.71 -2.28 4.28
CA LEU A 22 15.84 -1.56 5.23
C LEU A 22 14.56 -1.04 4.56
N ARG A 23 14.64 -0.57 3.30
CA ARG A 23 13.47 -0.16 2.51
C ARG A 23 12.53 -1.33 2.31
N GLU A 24 13.01 -2.50 1.91
CA GLU A 24 12.16 -3.69 1.73
C GLU A 24 11.52 -4.15 3.04
N VAL A 25 12.26 -4.12 4.15
CA VAL A 25 11.71 -4.45 5.48
C VAL A 25 10.62 -3.46 5.88
N LEU A 26 10.85 -2.16 5.70
CA LEU A 26 9.86 -1.12 5.99
C LEU A 26 8.61 -1.31 5.12
N ASP A 27 8.79 -1.62 3.84
CA ASP A 27 7.70 -1.88 2.90
C ASP A 27 6.86 -3.08 3.35
N GLY A 28 7.51 -4.16 3.79
CA GLY A 28 6.84 -5.32 4.37
C GLY A 28 6.01 -4.98 5.61
N ILE A 29 6.54 -4.14 6.51
CA ILE A 29 5.84 -3.70 7.72
C ILE A 29 4.60 -2.85 7.37
N ILE A 30 4.74 -1.90 6.44
CA ILE A 30 3.63 -1.04 5.99
C ILE A 30 2.50 -1.89 5.39
N ILE A 31 2.86 -2.84 4.53
CA ILE A 31 1.89 -3.76 3.91
C ILE A 31 1.19 -4.58 4.98
N ALA A 32 1.95 -5.22 5.89
CA ALA A 32 1.39 -6.06 6.94
C ALA A 32 0.43 -5.29 7.86
N TYR A 33 0.82 -4.07 8.26
CA TYR A 33 -0.04 -3.20 9.08
C TYR A 33 -1.31 -2.80 8.34
N THR A 34 -1.20 -2.43 7.06
CA THR A 34 -2.35 -2.05 6.24
C THR A 34 -3.31 -3.22 6.08
N SER A 35 -2.82 -4.42 5.73
CA SER A 35 -3.63 -5.64 5.66
C SER A 35 -4.36 -5.94 6.96
N PHE A 36 -3.70 -5.75 8.11
CA PHE A 36 -4.32 -5.94 9.42
C PHE A 36 -5.44 -4.93 9.68
N CYS A 37 -5.23 -3.66 9.34
CA CYS A 37 -6.26 -2.62 9.45
C CYS A 37 -7.46 -2.92 8.53
N LEU A 38 -7.21 -3.34 7.28
CA LEU A 38 -8.25 -3.70 6.32
C LEU A 38 -9.08 -4.92 6.78
N GLU A 39 -8.42 -5.97 7.30
CA GLU A 39 -9.13 -7.15 7.81
C GLU A 39 -9.97 -6.83 9.06
N SER A 40 -9.49 -5.90 9.89
CA SER A 40 -10.23 -5.40 11.05
C SER A 40 -11.48 -4.61 10.63
N ASP A 41 -11.38 -3.78 9.59
CA ASP A 41 -12.50 -3.02 9.02
C ASP A 41 -13.51 -3.92 8.31
N ARG A 42 -13.07 -5.07 7.79
CA ARG A 42 -13.94 -6.05 7.10
C ARG A 42 -15.08 -6.58 7.98
N LYS A 43 -14.90 -6.57 9.30
CA LYS A 43 -15.93 -6.95 10.29
C LYS A 43 -17.02 -5.90 10.49
N ALA A 44 -16.78 -4.64 10.13
CA ALA A 44 -17.76 -3.57 10.26
C ALA A 44 -18.79 -3.63 9.09
N PRO A 45 -20.07 -3.25 9.33
CA PRO A 45 -21.03 -3.04 8.25
C PRO A 45 -20.56 -1.86 7.39
N GLY A 46 -20.30 -2.10 6.10
CA GLY A 46 -19.68 -1.11 5.23
C GLY A 46 -19.77 -1.48 3.74
N TYR A 47 -19.44 -0.54 2.87
CA TYR A 47 -19.48 -0.70 1.42
C TYR A 47 -18.22 -1.41 0.91
N ASN A 48 -18.36 -2.36 -0.02
CA ASN A 48 -17.21 -3.01 -0.64
C ASN A 48 -16.58 -2.07 -1.67
N ALA A 49 -15.28 -1.81 -1.56
CA ALA A 49 -14.51 -1.04 -2.51
C ALA A 49 -13.23 -1.78 -2.89
N PHE A 50 -12.77 -1.59 -4.12
CA PHE A 50 -11.50 -2.14 -4.60
C PHE A 50 -10.56 -1.00 -4.92
N ILE A 51 -9.29 -1.17 -4.58
CA ILE A 51 -8.25 -0.23 -4.94
C ILE A 51 -7.16 -0.97 -5.72
N SER A 52 -6.85 -0.47 -6.92
CA SER A 52 -5.78 -1.00 -7.75
C SER A 52 -4.91 0.14 -8.27
N GLY A 53 -3.63 -0.13 -8.42
CA GLY A 53 -2.70 0.84 -8.96
C GLY A 53 -2.48 0.62 -10.44
N TRP A 54 -2.81 1.60 -11.28
CA TRP A 54 -2.47 1.56 -12.70
C TRP A 54 -1.05 2.10 -12.89
N HIS A 55 -0.12 1.26 -13.36
CA HIS A 55 1.25 1.68 -13.70
C HIS A 55 2.04 2.27 -12.50
N LEU A 56 2.02 1.58 -11.36
CA LEU A 56 2.79 1.96 -10.17
C LEU A 56 4.25 1.49 -10.28
N SER A 57 5.19 2.43 -10.12
CA SER A 57 6.62 2.11 -9.99
C SER A 57 6.97 1.52 -8.63
N ASP A 58 6.17 1.80 -7.61
CA ASP A 58 6.36 1.33 -6.24
C ASP A 58 5.07 0.68 -5.72
N HIS A 59 5.10 -0.64 -5.51
CA HIS A 59 3.95 -1.40 -4.99
C HIS A 59 3.44 -0.91 -3.64
N CYS A 60 4.26 -0.26 -2.82
CA CYS A 60 3.82 0.19 -1.50
C CYS A 60 2.92 1.43 -1.55
N GLU A 61 2.89 2.17 -2.66
CA GLU A 61 2.02 3.34 -2.79
C GLU A 61 0.53 2.97 -2.76
N ILE A 62 0.14 1.83 -3.34
CA ILE A 62 -1.26 1.39 -3.30
C ILE A 62 -1.70 1.04 -1.87
N TRP A 63 -0.79 0.46 -1.09
CA TRP A 63 -1.04 0.12 0.32
C TRP A 63 -1.12 1.38 1.19
N LEU A 64 -0.27 2.38 0.93
CA LEU A 64 -0.37 3.68 1.61
C LEU A 64 -1.71 4.38 1.32
N GLU A 65 -2.18 4.31 0.08
CA GLU A 65 -3.47 4.87 -0.30
C GLU A 65 -4.63 4.10 0.36
N ALA A 66 -4.57 2.76 0.36
CA ALA A 66 -5.53 1.91 1.06
C ALA A 66 -5.58 2.22 2.56
N LEU A 67 -4.41 2.40 3.19
CA LEU A 67 -4.29 2.77 4.60
C LEU A 67 -4.93 4.13 4.90
N THR A 68 -4.82 5.10 3.99
CA THR A 68 -5.44 6.43 4.17
C THR A 68 -6.96 6.35 4.15
N ARG A 69 -7.52 5.35 3.45
CA ARG A 69 -8.96 5.14 3.31
C ARG A 69 -9.53 4.13 4.29
N THR A 70 -8.70 3.47 5.08
CA THR A 70 -9.15 2.56 6.15
C THR A 70 -9.84 3.39 7.25
N GLY A 71 -10.98 2.93 7.76
CA GLY A 71 -11.78 3.61 8.79
C GLY A 71 -12.96 4.45 8.28
N GLN A 72 -13.29 4.41 6.98
CA GLN A 72 -14.43 5.14 6.39
C GLN A 72 -15.64 4.24 6.07
N GLU A 73 -15.89 3.19 6.86
CA GLU A 73 -16.96 2.19 6.59
C GLU A 73 -16.83 1.54 5.20
N LEU A 74 -15.59 1.45 4.71
CA LEU A 74 -15.25 0.93 3.39
C LEU A 74 -14.41 -0.33 3.56
N ARG A 75 -14.93 -1.44 3.05
CA ARG A 75 -14.22 -2.72 2.98
C ARG A 75 -13.35 -2.71 1.73
N ILE A 76 -12.11 -2.27 1.90
CA ILE A 76 -11.17 -2.06 0.81
C ILE A 76 -10.39 -3.35 0.56
N ASP A 77 -10.45 -3.84 -0.67
CA ASP A 77 -9.64 -4.95 -1.16
C ASP A 77 -8.58 -4.41 -2.14
N VAL A 78 -7.30 -4.68 -1.83
CA VAL A 78 -6.16 -4.16 -2.58
C VAL A 78 -5.78 -5.15 -3.67
N LEU A 79 -5.91 -4.74 -4.92
CA LEU A 79 -5.49 -5.53 -6.07
C LEU A 79 -4.02 -5.19 -6.40
N PRO A 80 -3.08 -6.12 -6.18
CA PRO A 80 -1.65 -5.88 -6.37
C PRO A 80 -1.22 -5.86 -7.84
N LEU A 81 -2.14 -6.02 -8.79
CA LEU A 81 -1.85 -6.08 -10.21
C LEU A 81 -2.00 -4.71 -10.85
N SER A 82 -0.90 -4.17 -11.39
CA SER A 82 -0.98 -3.19 -12.48
C SER A 82 -1.67 -3.89 -13.63
N THR A 83 -2.97 -3.63 -13.80
CA THR A 83 -3.70 -3.99 -15.01
C THR A 83 -3.10 -3.19 -16.16
N SER A 84 -1.95 -3.64 -16.68
CA SER A 84 -1.55 -3.27 -18.02
C SER A 84 -2.48 -4.05 -18.93
N ARG A 85 -3.39 -3.33 -19.58
CA ARG A 85 -4.18 -3.75 -20.73
C ARG A 85 -3.41 -4.76 -21.62
N THR A 86 -3.68 -6.05 -21.45
CA THR A 86 -3.49 -7.10 -22.47
C THR A 86 -4.90 -7.38 -22.97
N GLY A 87 -5.38 -6.75 -24.04
CA GLY A 87 -4.93 -7.02 -25.40
C GLY A 87 -5.95 -7.99 -26.00
N ALA A 88 -6.94 -7.42 -26.70
CA ALA A 88 -7.94 -8.13 -27.50
C ALA A 88 -7.30 -8.82 -28.71
#